data_AF-A0A349M3K2-F1
#
_entry.id   AF-A0A349M3K2-F1
#
_cell.length_a   1.000
_cell.length_b   1.000
_cell.length_c   1.000
_cell.angle_alpha   90.00
_cell.angle_beta   90.00
_cell.angle_gamma   90.00
#
_symmetry.space_group_name_H-M   'P 1'
#
loop_
_entity.id
_entity.type
_entity.pdbx_description
1 polymer ?
#
loop_
_entity_poly.entity_id
_entity_poly.type
_entity_poly.pdbx_seq_one_letter_code
_entity_poly.pdbx_strand_id
1 'polypeptide(L)' 'MVTTPPNKPIKRPFLAVDGVTFGYGREPLLYDVHLQVQQGEMIGLLGPNGSGKTTLLRLLSGVYR' A
#
# COMPACT_ATOMS: atom_id res chain seq x y z
N MET A 1 14.40 21.42 -31.92
CA MET A 1 13.73 21.91 -30.70
C MET A 1 12.96 20.75 -30.10
N VAL A 2 13.53 20.05 -29.11
CA VAL A 2 12.84 18.95 -28.42
C VAL A 2 12.13 19.59 -27.23
N THR A 3 10.81 19.75 -27.33
CA THR A 3 10.03 20.28 -26.22
C THR A 3 9.84 19.16 -25.21
N THR A 4 10.60 19.20 -24.11
CA THR A 4 10.33 18.38 -22.92
C THR A 4 8.85 18.59 -22.54
N PRO A 5 8.04 17.52 -22.35
CA PRO A 5 6.67 17.70 -21.90
C PRO A 5 6.65 18.46 -20.56
N PRO A 6 5.65 19.33 -20.34
CA PRO A 6 5.55 20.10 -19.10
C PRO A 6 5.53 19.13 -17.92
N ASN A 7 6.47 19.33 -17.00
CA ASN A 7 6.60 18.60 -15.75
C ASN A 7 5.24 18.53 -15.04
N LYS A 8 4.53 17.40 -15.18
CA LYS A 8 3.28 17.15 -14.47
C LYS A 8 3.66 17.05 -12.98
N PRO A 9 3.08 17.87 -12.10
CA PRO A 9 3.41 17.81 -10.68
C PRO A 9 3.20 16.38 -10.19
N ILE A 10 4.26 15.80 -9.61
CA ILE A 10 4.20 14.46 -9.02
C ILE A 10 3.23 14.54 -7.86
N LYS A 11 1.99 14.08 -8.07
CA LYS A 11 1.02 13.93 -6.98
C LYS A 11 1.60 12.91 -6.01
N ARG A 12 1.95 13.36 -4.81
CA ARG A 12 2.36 12.45 -3.73
C ARG A 12 1.11 11.67 -3.30
N PRO A 13 1.18 10.33 -3.23
CA PRO A 13 0.07 9.55 -2.70
C PRO A 13 -0.22 9.97 -1.26
N PHE A 14 -1.49 9.91 -0.86
CA PHE A 14 -1.90 10.20 0.51
C PHE A 14 -1.45 9.08 1.46
N LEU A 15 -1.52 7.83 0.98
CA LEU A 15 -0.99 6.65 1.66
C LEU A 15 -0.19 5.83 0.64
N ALA A 16 1.01 5.40 1.03
CA ALA A 16 1.82 4.49 0.23
C ALA A 16 2.51 3.46 1.11
N VAL A 17 2.50 2.22 0.64
CA VAL A 17 3.38 1.15 1.11
C VAL A 17 4.11 0.56 -0.10
N ASP A 18 5.38 0.25 0.12
CA ASP A 18 6.33 -0.21 -0.88
C ASP A 18 7.04 -1.44 -0.32
N GLY A 19 6.81 -2.60 -0.93
CA GLY A 19 7.49 -3.86 -0.60
C GLY A 19 7.21 -4.42 0.79
N VAL A 20 6.00 -4.20 1.34
CA VAL A 20 5.70 -4.65 2.71
C VAL A 20 5.56 -6.16 2.77
N THR A 21 6.46 -6.78 3.52
CA THR A 21 6.39 -8.20 3.91
C THR A 21 6.24 -8.30 5.42
N PHE A 22 5.19 -8.98 5.90
CA PHE A 22 4.88 -9.05 7.32
C PHE A 22 4.11 -10.33 7.68
N GLY A 23 4.44 -10.92 8.83
CA GLY A 23 3.71 -12.04 9.43
C GLY A 23 3.90 -12.04 10.95
N TYR A 24 3.01 -12.72 11.66
CA TYR A 24 3.10 -12.85 13.12
C TYR A 24 4.06 -13.97 13.57
N GLY A 25 4.50 -14.83 12.64
CA GLY A 25 5.31 -16.01 12.92
C GLY A 25 6.47 -16.16 11.94
N ARG A 26 6.87 -17.40 11.68
CA ARG A 26 8.00 -17.70 10.77
C ARG A 26 7.69 -17.43 9.30
N GLU A 27 6.43 -17.59 8.90
CA GLU A 27 6.01 -17.35 7.52
C GLU A 27 5.31 -15.99 7.39
N PRO A 28 5.63 -15.23 6.32
CA PRO A 28 4.97 -13.97 6.04
C PRO A 28 3.51 -14.20 5.65
N LEU A 29 2.60 -13.42 6.25
CA LEU A 29 1.18 -13.40 5.89
C LEU A 29 0.90 -12.43 4.73
N LEU A 30 1.67 -11.34 4.68
CA LEU A 30 1.75 -10.38 3.59
C LEU A 30 3.13 -10.53 2.98
N TYR A 31 3.21 -10.58 1.65
CA TYR A 31 4.46 -10.74 0.93
C TYR A 31 4.52 -9.71 -0.19
N ASP A 32 5.57 -8.89 -0.17
CA ASP A 32 5.88 -7.88 -1.19
C ASP A 32 4.65 -7.02 -1.59
N VAL A 33 3.97 -6.46 -0.58
CA VAL A 33 2.74 -5.68 -0.80
C VAL A 33 3.08 -4.23 -1.17
N HIS A 34 2.61 -3.83 -2.35
CA HIS A 34 2.67 -2.46 -2.86
C HIS A 34 1.25 -1.89 -2.97
N LEU A 35 1.00 -0.73 -2.37
CA LEU A 35 -0.29 -0.05 -2.43
C LEU A 35 -0.08 1.45 -2.37
N GLN A 36 -0.76 2.17 -3.25
CA GLN A 36 -0.83 3.63 -3.24
C GLN A 36 -2.29 4.06 -3.26
N VAL A 37 -2.62 5.05 -2.43
CA VAL A 37 -3.96 5.62 -2.34
C VAL A 37 -3.85 7.13 -2.47
N GLN A 38 -4.56 7.70 -3.42
CA GLN A 38 -4.65 9.14 -3.61
C GLN A 38 -5.70 9.75 -2.68
N GLN A 39 -5.61 11.06 -2.48
CA GLN A 39 -6.61 11.77 -1.69
C GLN A 39 -7.99 11.67 -2.36
N GLY A 40 -8.98 11.22 -1.58
CA GLY A 40 -10.37 11.04 -2.05
C GLY A 40 -10.64 9.69 -2.72
N GLU A 41 -9.64 8.82 -2.87
CA GLU A 41 -9.85 7.45 -3.37
C GLU A 41 -10.40 6.54 -2.28
N MET A 42 -11.32 5.64 -2.69
CA MET A 42 -11.82 4.55 -1.88
C MET A 42 -11.39 3.23 -2.51
N ILE A 43 -10.73 2.38 -1.73
CA ILE A 43 -10.25 1.07 -2.19
C ILE A 43 -10.90 -0.03 -1.36
N GLY A 44 -11.42 -1.05 -2.05
CA GLY A 44 -11.90 -2.28 -1.42
C GLY A 44 -10.77 -3.32 -1.34
N LEU A 45 -10.51 -3.82 -0.14
CA LEU A 45 -9.56 -4.92 0.07
C LEU A 45 -10.30 -6.25 0.14
N LEU A 46 -10.16 -7.07 -0.90
CA LEU A 46 -10.89 -8.34 -1.06
C LEU A 46 -9.96 -9.56 -0.90
N GLY A 47 -10.55 -10.69 -0.53
CA GLY A 47 -9.85 -11.97 -0.38
C GLY A 47 -10.49 -12.87 0.68
N PRO A 48 -10.12 -14.16 0.73
CA PRO A 48 -10.68 -15.13 1.68
C PRO A 48 -10.31 -14.79 3.13
N ASN A 49 -11.01 -15.37 4.10
CA ASN A 49 -10.65 -15.24 5.51
C ASN A 49 -9.22 -15.76 5.74
N GLY A 50 -8.46 -15.03 6.55
CA GLY A 50 -7.04 -15.34 6.79
C GLY A 50 -6.06 -14.78 5.75
N SER A 51 -6.50 -14.16 4.65
CA SER A 51 -5.59 -13.63 3.60
C SER A 51 -4.77 -12.39 3.99
N GLY A 52 -4.70 -12.01 5.27
CA GLY A 52 -3.91 -10.86 5.73
C GLY A 52 -4.58 -9.49 5.65
N LYS A 53 -5.87 -9.38 5.25
CA LYS A 53 -6.56 -8.07 5.10
C LYS A 53 -6.53 -7.21 6.37
N THR A 54 -6.99 -7.76 7.49
CA THR A 54 -6.98 -7.04 8.78
C THR A 54 -5.56 -6.73 9.24
N THR A 55 -4.61 -7.61 8.93
CA THR A 55 -3.19 -7.39 9.23
C THR A 55 -2.63 -6.21 8.44
N LEU A 56 -2.92 -6.12 7.13
CA LEU A 56 -2.54 -4.99 6.30
C LEU A 56 -3.13 -3.69 6.84
N LEU A 57 -4.43 -3.67 7.15
CA LEU A 57 -5.07 -2.47 7.72
C LEU A 57 -4.45 -2.04 9.06
N ARG A 58 -4.09 -2.99 9.93
CA ARG A 58 -3.43 -2.70 11.21
C ARG A 58 -2.00 -2.17 11.04
N LEU A 59 -1.26 -2.68 10.06
CA LEU A 59 0.05 -2.13 9.69
C LEU A 59 -0.08 -0.70 9.19
N LEU A 60 -1.02 -0.46 8.25
CA LEU A 60 -1.29 0.86 7.70
C LEU A 60 -1.74 1.87 8.76
N SER A 61 -2.45 1.41 9.79
CA SER A 61 -2.88 2.27 10.91
C SER A 61 -1.82 2.45 12.00
N GLY A 62 -0.63 1.88 11.85
CA GLY A 62 0.47 1.99 12.81
C GLY A 62 0.27 1.21 14.13
N VAL A 63 -0.63 0.22 14.15
CA VAL A 63 -0.84 -0.66 15.32
C VAL A 63 0.37 -1.57 15.54
N TYR A 64 1.00 -1.99 14.45
CA TYR A 64 2.27 -2.68 14.45
C TYR A 64 3.35 -1.67 14.00
N ARG A 65 4.50 -1.69 14.66
CA ARG A 65 5.67 -0.86 14.34
C ARG A 65 6.79 -1.72 13.77
#